data_AF-F2BBQ5-F1
#
_entry.id   AF-F2BBQ5-F1
#
_cell.length_a   1.000
_cell.length_b   1.000
_cell.length_c   1.000
_cell.angle_alpha   90.00
_cell.angle_beta   90.00
_cell.angle_gamma   90.00
#
_symmetry.space_group_name_H-M   'P 1'
#
loop_
_entity.id
_entity.type
_entity.pdbx_description
1 polymer ?
#
loop_
_entity_poly.entity_id
_entity_poly.type
_entity_poly.pdbx_seq_one_letter_code
_entity_poly.pdbx_strand_id
1 'polypeptide(L)'
;MKTSNGRERLRLILIAADQLLNTLAGGWPDETLSSRIHRRAVLAAQPRRRWRIARRLANALFFAQRDHCQSAYERERTRSHLPPEMR
;
A
#
# COMPACT_ATOMS: atom_id res chain seq x y z
N MET A 1 19.01 17.91 -4.83
CA MET A 1 18.96 16.51 -4.35
C MET A 1 18.65 16.53 -2.86
N LYS A 2 17.40 16.29 -2.43
CA LYS A 2 17.10 16.26 -0.98
C LYS A 2 17.87 15.10 -0.36
N THR A 3 18.67 15.38 0.67
CA THR A 3 19.38 14.38 1.46
C THR A 3 18.34 13.46 2.11
N SER A 4 18.12 12.29 1.54
CA SER A 4 17.19 11.31 2.10
C SER A 4 17.73 10.86 3.45
N ASN A 5 17.03 11.20 4.53
CA ASN A 5 17.43 10.77 5.86
C ASN A 5 17.30 9.23 5.97
N GLY A 6 18.00 8.60 6.93
CA GLY A 6 17.99 7.15 7.07
C GLY A 6 16.58 6.55 7.27
N ARG A 7 15.64 7.31 7.85
CA ARG A 7 14.25 6.91 8.02
C ARG A 7 13.47 6.85 6.70
N GLU A 8 13.74 7.79 5.79
CA GLU A 8 13.14 7.82 4.46
C GLU A 8 13.63 6.66 3.60
N ARG A 9 14.93 6.36 3.64
CA ARG A 9 15.48 5.20 2.94
C ARG A 9 14.85 3.90 3.44
N LEU A 10 14.77 3.71 4.76
CA LEU A 10 14.10 2.55 5.36
C LEU A 10 12.63 2.45 4.91
N ARG A 11 11.89 3.57 4.92
CA ARG A 11 10.51 3.59 4.43
C ARG A 11 10.39 3.16 2.97
N LEU A 12 11.27 3.62 2.09
CA LEU A 12 11.26 3.21 0.68
C LEU A 12 11.58 1.73 0.50
N ILE A 13 12.53 1.18 1.29
CA ILE A 13 12.84 -0.25 1.29
C ILE A 13 11.61 -1.08 1.71
N LEU A 14 10.90 -0.65 2.76
CA LEU A 14 9.68 -1.33 3.22
C LEU A 14 8.57 -1.29 2.15
N ILE A 15 8.42 -0.18 1.43
CA ILE A 15 7.47 -0.07 0.31
C ILE A 15 7.85 -1.03 -0.82
N ALA A 16 9.13 -1.07 -1.20
CA ALA A 16 9.61 -1.97 -2.25
C ALA A 16 9.41 -3.44 -1.89
N ALA A 17 9.64 -3.81 -0.62
CA ALA A 17 9.37 -5.16 -0.13
C ALA A 17 7.88 -5.51 -0.20
N ASP A 18 7.00 -4.58 0.16
CA ASP A 18 5.54 -4.76 0.06
C ASP A 18 5.09 -4.92 -1.40
N GLN A 19 5.59 -4.07 -2.31
CA GLN A 19 5.33 -4.17 -3.76
C GLN A 19 5.82 -5.49 -4.35
N LEU A 20 6.99 -5.99 -3.92
CA LEU A 20 7.49 -7.31 -4.30
C LEU A 20 6.52 -8.41 -3.86
N LEU A 21 6.11 -8.41 -2.59
CA LEU A 21 5.14 -9.39 -2.07
C LEU A 21 3.79 -9.30 -2.81
N ASN A 22 3.32 -8.10 -3.12
CA ASN A 22 2.10 -7.91 -3.91
C ASN A 22 2.24 -8.53 -5.30
N THR A 23 3.37 -8.31 -5.97
CA THR A 23 3.68 -8.86 -7.29
C THR A 23 3.74 -10.38 -7.26
N LEU A 24 4.43 -10.96 -6.28
CA LEU A 24 4.46 -12.42 -6.06
C LEU A 24 3.04 -12.99 -5.84
N ALA A 25 2.16 -12.22 -5.22
CA ALA A 25 0.73 -12.55 -5.06
C ALA A 25 -0.14 -12.17 -6.28
N GLY A 26 0.45 -11.93 -7.46
CA GLY A 26 -0.23 -11.59 -8.72
C GLY A 26 -0.84 -10.19 -8.76
N GLY A 27 -0.22 -9.24 -8.05
CA GLY A 27 -0.56 -7.81 -8.07
C GLY A 27 0.31 -7.03 -9.05
N TRP A 28 0.10 -5.71 -9.11
CA TRP A 28 0.91 -4.81 -9.93
C TRP A 28 2.21 -4.42 -9.20
N PRO A 29 3.34 -4.27 -9.91
CA PRO A 29 4.65 -4.01 -9.31
C PRO A 29 4.80 -2.62 -8.69
N ASP A 30 3.97 -1.67 -9.08
CA ASP A 30 3.91 -0.30 -8.56
C ASP A 30 2.82 -0.11 -7.49
N GLU A 31 2.19 -1.21 -7.04
CA GLU A 31 1.09 -1.18 -6.07
C GLU A 31 1.47 -1.97 -4.80
N THR A 32 1.33 -1.35 -3.63
CA THR A 32 1.39 -2.05 -2.34
C THR A 32 0.18 -2.98 -2.15
N LEU A 33 0.39 -4.10 -1.46
CA LEU A 33 -0.63 -5.08 -1.11
C LEU A 33 -1.78 -4.43 -0.33
N SER A 34 -1.48 -3.52 0.61
CA SER A 34 -2.49 -2.78 1.36
C SER A 34 -3.38 -1.91 0.48
N SER A 35 -2.82 -1.25 -0.54
CA SER A 35 -3.58 -0.49 -1.54
C SER A 35 -4.48 -1.41 -2.39
N ARG A 36 -3.93 -2.54 -2.86
CA ARG A 36 -4.69 -3.56 -3.61
C ARG A 36 -5.84 -4.12 -2.79
N ILE A 37 -5.62 -4.41 -1.51
CA ILE A 37 -6.65 -4.87 -0.57
C ILE A 37 -7.78 -3.84 -0.50
N HIS A 38 -7.47 -2.55 -0.35
CA HIS A 38 -8.49 -1.50 -0.31
C HIS A 38 -9.32 -1.46 -1.59
N ARG A 39 -8.69 -1.41 -2.77
CA ARG A 39 -9.40 -1.42 -4.07
C ARG A 39 -10.34 -2.61 -4.21
N ARG A 40 -9.89 -3.79 -3.80
CA ARG A 40 -10.67 -5.03 -3.93
C ARG A 40 -11.74 -5.21 -2.86
N ALA A 41 -11.55 -4.61 -1.68
CA ALA A 41 -12.48 -4.73 -0.55
C ALA A 41 -13.56 -3.64 -0.54
N VAL A 42 -13.24 -2.44 -1.02
CA VAL A 42 -14.08 -1.23 -0.92
C VAL A 42 -14.56 -0.74 -2.28
N LEU A 43 -13.67 -0.65 -3.27
CA LEU A 43 -13.97 0.00 -4.56
C LEU A 43 -14.49 -0.97 -5.64
N ALA A 44 -14.35 -2.27 -5.43
CA ALA A 44 -14.87 -3.27 -6.37
C ALA A 44 -16.40 -3.29 -6.32
N ALA A 45 -17.07 -3.31 -7.49
CA ALA A 45 -18.53 -3.39 -7.59
C ALA A 45 -19.12 -4.61 -6.83
N GLN A 46 -18.39 -5.72 -6.81
CA GLN A 46 -18.74 -6.93 -6.06
C GLN A 46 -17.53 -7.42 -5.25
N PRO A 47 -17.29 -6.88 -4.03
CA PRO A 47 -16.11 -7.18 -3.27
C PRO A 47 -16.19 -8.59 -2.67
N ARG A 48 -15.27 -9.48 -3.06
CA ARG A 48 -15.20 -10.86 -2.55
C ARG A 48 -14.90 -10.87 -1.05
N ARG A 49 -15.48 -11.83 -0.32
CA ARG A 49 -15.33 -11.97 1.16
C ARG A 49 -13.88 -11.97 1.63
N ARG A 50 -12.99 -12.67 0.90
CA ARG A 50 -11.55 -12.75 1.21
C ARG A 50 -10.89 -11.37 1.34
N TRP A 51 -11.27 -10.40 0.51
CA TRP A 51 -10.68 -9.06 0.53
C TRP A 51 -11.17 -8.23 1.71
N ARG A 52 -12.45 -8.38 2.08
CA ARG A 52 -12.99 -7.72 3.29
C ARG A 52 -12.33 -8.27 4.55
N ILE A 53 -12.08 -9.57 4.61
CA ILE A 53 -11.34 -10.21 5.71
C ILE A 53 -9.89 -9.70 5.73
N ALA A 54 -9.20 -9.72 4.58
CA ALA A 54 -7.83 -9.21 4.48
C ALA A 54 -7.71 -7.75 4.95
N ARG A 55 -8.67 -6.88 4.56
CA ARG A 55 -8.71 -5.49 5.02
C ARG A 55 -8.87 -5.37 6.54
N ARG A 56 -9.74 -6.18 7.14
CA ARG A 56 -9.93 -6.21 8.61
C ARG A 56 -8.65 -6.66 9.31
N LEU A 57 -8.01 -7.71 8.82
CA LEU A 57 -6.76 -8.22 9.38
C LEU A 57 -5.62 -7.21 9.24
N ALA A 58 -5.46 -6.57 8.08
CA ALA A 58 -4.45 -5.55 7.85
C ALA A 58 -4.68 -4.32 8.76
N ASN A 59 -5.91 -3.81 8.85
CA ASN A 59 -6.21 -2.70 9.75
C ASN A 59 -6.05 -3.08 11.24
N ALA A 60 -6.27 -4.34 11.62
CA ALA A 60 -6.01 -4.82 12.98
C ALA A 60 -4.50 -4.96 13.28
N LEU A 61 -3.71 -5.46 12.33
CA LEU A 61 -2.25 -5.54 12.46
C LEU A 61 -1.63 -4.14 12.62
N PHE A 62 -2.17 -3.16 11.90
CA PHE A 62 -1.75 -1.77 11.94
C PHE A 62 -2.73 -0.88 12.74
N PHE A 63 -3.26 -1.36 13.87
CA PHE A 63 -4.31 -0.68 14.64
C PHE A 63 -3.95 0.76 15.09
N ALA A 64 -2.66 1.07 15.26
CA ALA A 64 -2.20 2.43 15.58
C ALA A 64 -2.36 3.42 14.41
N GLN A 65 -2.59 2.93 13.19
CA GLN A 65 -2.84 3.73 12.00
C GLN A 65 -4.34 3.78 11.71
N ARG A 66 -4.91 4.98 11.58
CA ARG A 66 -6.30 5.13 11.16
C ARG A 66 -6.46 4.65 9.71
N ASP A 67 -7.21 3.56 9.55
CA ASP A 67 -7.52 2.92 8.26
C ASP A 67 -6.30 2.75 7.34
N HIS A 68 -5.37 1.89 7.78
CA HIS A 68 -4.10 1.62 7.10
C HIS A 68 -4.26 1.35 5.60
N CYS A 69 -5.20 0.47 5.22
CA CYS A 69 -5.38 0.13 3.80
C CYS A 69 -5.89 1.30 2.95
N GLN A 70 -6.78 2.15 3.49
CA GLN A 70 -7.23 3.35 2.79
C GLN A 70 -6.08 4.36 2.62
N SER A 71 -5.33 4.60 3.69
CA SER A 71 -4.16 5.49 3.65
C SER A 71 -3.12 5.01 2.63
N ALA A 72 -2.88 3.70 2.54
CA ALA A 72 -2.00 3.11 1.53
C ALA A 72 -2.52 3.39 0.10
N TYR A 73 -3.82 3.20 -0.14
CA TYR A 73 -4.44 3.49 -1.42
C TYR A 73 -4.30 4.97 -1.84
N GLU A 74 -4.52 5.91 -0.92
CA GLU A 74 -4.37 7.35 -1.18
C GLU A 74 -2.91 7.74 -1.50
N ARG A 75 -1.94 7.08 -0.85
CA ARG A 75 -0.51 7.26 -1.11
C ARG A 75 -0.07 6.74 -2.47
N GLU A 76 -0.67 5.65 -2.95
CA GLU A 76 -0.43 5.17 -4.32
C GLU A 76 -1.04 6.11 -5.36
N ARG A 77 -2.26 6.60 -5.12
CA ARG A 77 -2.90 7.57 -6.01
C ARG A 77 -2.09 8.84 -6.19
N THR A 78 -1.42 9.29 -5.13
CA THR A 78 -0.56 10.48 -5.14
C THR A 78 0.89 10.18 -5.52
N ARG A 79 1.22 8.91 -5.82
CA ARG A 79 2.58 8.44 -6.15
C ARG A 79 3.63 8.93 -5.15
N SER A 80 3.26 8.92 -3.87
CA SER A 80 4.06 9.56 -2.81
C SER A 80 5.43 8.91 -2.60
N HIS A 81 5.61 7.67 -3.07
CA HIS A 81 6.86 6.93 -3.00
C HIS A 81 7.79 7.21 -4.20
N LEU A 82 7.28 7.80 -5.28
CA LEU A 82 8.09 8.22 -6.43
C LEU A 82 8.89 9.50 -6.12
N PRO A 83 10.02 9.70 -6.80
CA PRO A 83 10.73 10.98 -6.76
C PRO A 83 9.81 12.12 -7.26
N PRO A 84 9.92 13.34 -6.70
CA PRO A 84 9.06 14.47 -7.06
C PRO A 84 8.98 14.76 -8.55
N GLU A 85 10.05 14.48 -9.29
CA GLU A 85 10.16 14.69 -10.73
C GLU A 85 9.31 13.71 -11.56
N MET A 86 8.77 12.65 -10.95
CA MET A 86 7.98 11.59 -11.59
C MET A 86 6.54 11.48 -11.06
N ARG A 87 6.08 12.42 -10.22
CA ARG A 87 4.73 12.37 -9.64
C ARG A 87 3.66 12.87 -10.60
#